data_AF-A0A8S3V2H0-F1
#
_entry.id   AF-A0A8S3V2H0-F1
#
_cell.length_a   1.000
_cell.length_b   1.000
_cell.length_c   1.000
_cell.angle_alpha   90.00
_cell.angle_beta   90.00
_cell.angle_gamma   90.00
#
_symmetry.space_group_name_H-M   'P 1'
#
loop_
_entity.id
_entity.type
_entity.pdbx_description
1 polymer ?
#
loop_
_entity_poly.entity_id
_entity_poly.type
_entity_poly.pdbx_seq_one_letter_code
_entity_poly.pdbx_strand_id
1 'polypeptide(L)'
;MFRIKALDLKYRVNPVVRCLSALYYSKFYILGKKMKRTYKRVISFIVLLFVMELIDLILDWDFFVEVYKTDQQAIQSETALKYVILSFAIVGSITFILQVVAMSYDYRKDNLHLTYITTVTFISTWIEDVPQIIMAVWVSVISSDIISNVQYAKAIYAIVEASLHIIFAIKELCNKWEKFMFEGNSECLKKLRVSDLIGGFILLGMSVFLLIELSLDNFTQVNSTLCCHNTTTNTTTIAYD
;
A
#
# COMPACT_ATOMS: atom_id res chain seq x y z
N MET A 1 -13.92 -14.23 35.39
CA MET A 1 -14.86 -13.18 34.94
C MET A 1 -14.08 -11.86 34.80
N PHE A 2 -13.34 -11.69 33.71
CA PHE A 2 -12.50 -10.51 33.49
C PHE A 2 -13.26 -9.46 32.66
N ARG A 3 -13.59 -8.33 33.29
CA ARG A 3 -14.07 -7.12 32.60
C ARG A 3 -12.86 -6.39 32.04
N ILE A 4 -12.66 -6.48 30.73
CA ILE A 4 -11.76 -5.57 30.00
C ILE A 4 -12.46 -4.22 29.93
N LYS A 5 -11.95 -3.24 30.69
CA LYS A 5 -12.31 -1.83 30.51
C LYS A 5 -11.80 -1.39 29.15
N ALA A 6 -12.71 -0.89 28.32
CA ALA A 6 -12.39 -0.25 27.05
C ALA A 6 -11.41 0.90 27.30
N LEU A 7 -10.22 0.76 26.74
CA LEU A 7 -9.22 1.80 26.61
C LEU A 7 -9.72 2.78 25.55
N ASP A 8 -10.09 3.96 26.01
CA ASP A 8 -10.48 5.11 25.19
C ASP A 8 -9.22 5.69 24.53
N LEU A 9 -8.64 4.96 23.56
CA LEU A 9 -7.56 5.47 22.72
C LEU A 9 -8.17 6.43 21.69
N LYS A 10 -8.18 7.71 22.07
CA LYS A 10 -8.42 8.85 21.17
C LYS A 10 -7.24 9.03 20.23
N TYR A 11 -6.98 8.04 19.36
CA TYR A 11 -6.10 8.21 18.19
C TYR A 11 -6.73 9.28 17.29
N ARG A 12 -6.04 10.40 17.07
CA ARG A 12 -6.33 11.31 15.96
C ARG A 12 -5.99 10.58 14.67
N VAL A 13 -6.90 9.72 14.23
CA VAL A 13 -6.86 9.14 12.89
C VAL A 13 -6.90 10.31 11.90
N ASN A 14 -5.84 10.43 11.09
CA ASN A 14 -5.67 11.45 10.08
C ASN A 14 -6.94 11.51 9.20
N PRO A 15 -7.56 12.69 8.94
CA PRO A 15 -8.79 12.80 8.17
C PRO A 15 -8.74 12.11 6.80
N VAL A 16 -7.54 11.96 6.22
CA VAL A 16 -7.29 11.19 4.99
C VAL A 16 -7.67 9.72 5.15
N VAL A 17 -7.32 9.07 6.26
CA VAL A 17 -7.63 7.65 6.54
C VAL A 17 -9.12 7.42 6.80
N ARG A 18 -9.81 8.39 7.41
CA ARG A 18 -11.29 8.37 7.52
C ARG A 18 -11.96 8.55 6.17
N CYS A 19 -11.39 9.36 5.28
CA CYS A 19 -11.92 9.55 3.94
C CYS A 19 -11.73 8.30 3.06
N LEU A 20 -10.55 7.66 3.16
CA LEU A 20 -10.22 6.42 2.46
C LEU A 20 -11.10 5.24 2.93
N SER A 21 -11.33 5.09 4.25
CA SER A 21 -12.23 4.05 4.77
C SER A 21 -13.72 4.31 4.46
N ALA A 22 -14.16 5.57 4.37
CA ALA A 22 -15.52 5.91 3.93
C ALA A 22 -15.75 5.70 2.42
N LEU A 23 -14.71 5.93 1.59
CA LEU A 23 -14.67 5.54 0.18
C LEU A 23 -14.67 4.00 0.00
N TYR A 24 -13.97 3.29 0.89
CA TYR A 24 -13.85 1.83 0.92
C TYR A 24 -15.20 1.12 1.13
N TYR A 25 -16.09 1.63 2.01
CA TYR A 25 -17.36 0.95 2.32
C TYR A 25 -18.55 1.33 1.42
N SER A 26 -18.64 2.55 0.89
CA SER A 26 -19.87 3.00 0.21
C SER A 26 -19.98 2.58 -1.26
N LYS A 27 -18.87 2.31 -1.97
CA LYS A 27 -18.90 1.93 -3.40
C LYS A 27 -18.91 0.43 -3.66
N PHE A 28 -18.39 -0.40 -2.75
CA PHE A 28 -18.30 -1.86 -2.97
C PHE A 28 -19.60 -2.62 -2.72
N TYR A 29 -20.58 -2.06 -1.99
CA TYR A 29 -21.88 -2.71 -1.79
C TYR A 29 -22.80 -2.64 -3.04
N ILE A 30 -22.45 -1.84 -4.06
CA ILE A 30 -23.24 -1.67 -5.29
C ILE A 30 -22.66 -2.51 -6.46
N LEU A 31 -21.81 -3.49 -6.16
CA LEU A 31 -21.16 -4.36 -7.14
C LEU A 31 -21.96 -5.61 -7.53
N GLY A 32 -23.29 -5.59 -7.38
CA GLY A 32 -24.13 -6.76 -7.69
C GLY A 32 -25.60 -6.45 -8.00
N LYS A 33 -25.91 -5.77 -9.12
CA LYS A 33 -27.10 -6.05 -9.96
C LYS A 33 -27.27 -5.10 -11.18
N LYS A 34 -27.63 -5.73 -12.31
CA LYS A 34 -28.33 -5.27 -13.55
C LYS A 34 -27.82 -4.04 -14.34
N MET A 35 -26.97 -4.34 -15.33
CA MET A 35 -27.06 -4.10 -16.79
C MET A 35 -27.64 -2.83 -17.47
N LYS A 36 -28.14 -1.78 -16.79
CA LYS A 36 -28.42 -0.47 -17.45
C LYS A 36 -27.73 0.74 -16.80
N ARG A 37 -26.99 0.52 -15.70
CA ARG A 37 -26.08 1.49 -15.04
C ARG A 37 -24.61 1.30 -15.48
N THR A 38 -24.34 0.93 -16.71
CA THR A 38 -23.04 0.35 -17.11
C THR A 38 -21.95 1.43 -17.27
N TYR A 39 -22.24 2.55 -17.94
CA TYR A 39 -21.26 3.60 -18.22
C TYR A 39 -20.78 4.37 -16.97
N LYS A 40 -21.71 4.84 -16.10
CA LYS A 40 -21.35 5.50 -14.84
C LYS A 40 -20.54 4.61 -13.90
N ARG A 41 -20.77 3.28 -13.93
CA ARG A 41 -20.01 2.32 -13.12
C ARG A 41 -18.61 2.09 -13.67
N VAL A 42 -18.46 1.98 -14.99
CA VAL A 42 -17.15 1.84 -15.64
C VAL A 42 -16.30 3.09 -15.42
N ILE A 43 -16.85 4.29 -15.63
CA ILE A 43 -16.13 5.55 -15.34
C ILE A 43 -15.73 5.63 -13.87
N SER A 44 -16.64 5.32 -12.94
CA SER A 44 -16.30 5.34 -11.52
C SER A 44 -15.22 4.35 -11.14
N PHE A 45 -15.08 3.24 -11.87
CA PHE A 45 -14.04 2.23 -11.63
C PHE A 45 -12.70 2.70 -12.20
N ILE A 46 -12.68 3.23 -13.42
CA ILE A 46 -11.47 3.80 -14.04
C ILE A 46 -10.93 4.97 -13.22
N VAL A 47 -11.80 5.87 -12.77
CA VAL A 47 -11.39 6.99 -11.90
C VAL A 47 -10.84 6.48 -10.57
N LEU A 48 -11.40 5.40 -10.01
CA LEU A 48 -10.89 4.81 -8.78
C LEU A 48 -9.48 4.25 -9.00
N LEU A 49 -9.26 3.47 -10.06
CA LEU A 49 -7.93 2.93 -10.39
C LEU A 49 -6.92 4.06 -10.59
N PHE A 50 -7.25 5.06 -11.40
CA PHE A 50 -6.39 6.22 -11.61
C PHE A 50 -6.00 6.92 -10.29
N VAL A 51 -6.95 7.09 -9.37
CA VAL A 51 -6.67 7.72 -8.07
C VAL A 51 -5.78 6.85 -7.19
N MET A 52 -5.96 5.54 -7.20
CA MET A 52 -5.10 4.61 -6.44
C MET A 52 -3.66 4.72 -6.93
N GLU A 53 -3.44 4.56 -8.24
CA GLU A 53 -2.11 4.62 -8.87
C GLU A 53 -1.45 5.99 -8.69
N LEU A 54 -2.23 7.07 -8.70
CA LEU A 54 -1.73 8.41 -8.39
C LEU A 54 -1.29 8.54 -6.93
N ILE A 55 -2.04 7.94 -5.99
CA ILE A 55 -1.67 7.94 -4.56
C ILE A 55 -0.37 7.18 -4.37
N ASP A 56 -0.22 6.02 -5.01
CA ASP A 56 1.00 5.22 -4.90
C ASP A 56 2.23 5.98 -5.42
N LEU A 57 2.10 6.60 -6.60
CA LEU A 57 3.13 7.47 -7.16
C LEU A 57 3.51 8.62 -6.22
N ILE A 58 2.54 9.24 -5.55
CA ILE A 58 2.82 10.29 -4.55
C ILE A 58 3.61 9.72 -3.38
N LEU A 59 3.19 8.57 -2.84
CA LEU A 59 3.88 7.90 -1.72
C LEU A 59 5.30 7.47 -2.08
N ASP A 60 5.55 7.12 -3.33
CA ASP A 60 6.87 6.80 -3.87
C ASP A 60 7.82 7.99 -3.87
N TRP A 61 7.35 9.13 -4.39
CA TRP A 61 8.12 10.35 -4.39
C TRP A 61 8.31 10.90 -2.98
N ASP A 62 7.30 10.84 -2.12
CA ASP A 62 7.41 11.23 -0.71
C ASP A 62 8.44 10.37 0.03
N PHE A 63 8.44 9.05 -0.22
CA PHE A 63 9.42 8.14 0.37
C PHE A 63 10.84 8.47 -0.09
N PHE A 64 11.05 8.74 -1.40
CA PHE A 64 12.34 9.19 -1.90
C PHE A 64 12.77 10.51 -1.25
N VAL A 65 11.89 11.51 -1.18
CA VAL A 65 12.20 12.82 -0.59
C VAL A 65 12.60 12.71 0.87
N GLU A 66 11.91 11.87 1.64
CA GLU A 66 12.20 11.62 3.06
C GLU A 66 13.56 10.93 3.22
N VAL A 67 13.82 9.87 2.45
CA VAL A 67 15.12 9.16 2.45
C VAL A 67 16.26 10.05 1.94
N TYR A 68 16.00 10.98 1.01
CA TYR A 68 17.04 11.87 0.50
C TYR A 68 17.44 12.92 1.54
N LYS A 69 16.45 13.52 2.21
CA LYS A 69 16.60 14.60 3.20
C LYS A 69 17.03 14.12 4.59
N THR A 70 17.02 12.81 4.83
CA THR A 70 17.44 12.27 6.12
C THR A 70 18.92 12.51 6.40
N ASP A 71 19.21 12.97 7.62
CA ASP A 71 20.58 13.17 8.13
C ASP A 71 21.08 11.97 8.95
N GLN A 72 20.35 10.86 8.98
CA GLN A 72 20.80 9.65 9.66
C GLN A 72 22.05 9.06 9.00
N GLN A 73 23.10 8.92 9.79
CA GLN A 73 24.42 8.47 9.31
C GLN A 73 24.35 7.11 8.60
N ALA A 74 23.52 6.18 9.08
CA ALA A 74 23.32 4.85 8.47
C ALA A 74 22.75 4.92 7.04
N ILE A 75 21.90 5.92 6.74
CA ILE A 75 21.34 6.12 5.40
C ILE A 75 22.26 7.02 4.57
N GLN A 76 22.94 7.98 5.18
CA GLN A 76 23.88 8.86 4.47
C GLN A 76 25.08 8.10 3.89
N SER A 77 25.57 7.07 4.59
CA SER A 77 26.64 6.19 4.07
C SER A 77 26.19 5.33 2.88
N GLU A 78 24.88 5.13 2.74
CA GLU A 78 24.28 4.28 1.71
C GLU A 78 23.81 5.09 0.50
N THR A 79 24.72 5.80 -0.17
CA THR A 79 24.37 6.57 -1.39
C THR A 79 23.71 5.71 -2.47
N ALA A 80 24.10 4.44 -2.60
CA ALA A 80 23.49 3.51 -3.56
C ALA A 80 21.99 3.31 -3.29
N LEU A 81 21.61 3.17 -2.01
CA LEU A 81 20.22 3.03 -1.58
C LEU A 81 19.35 4.19 -2.04
N LYS A 82 19.84 5.44 -1.88
CA LYS A 82 19.13 6.65 -2.32
C LYS A 82 18.87 6.65 -3.83
N TYR A 83 19.87 6.23 -4.64
CA TYR A 83 19.73 6.15 -6.09
C TYR A 83 18.83 5.00 -6.54
N VAL A 84 18.84 3.87 -5.84
CA VAL A 84 17.93 2.75 -6.12
C VAL A 84 16.48 3.18 -5.87
N ILE A 85 16.19 3.83 -4.74
CA ILE A 85 14.85 4.33 -4.42
C ILE A 85 14.39 5.38 -5.44
N LEU A 86 15.26 6.30 -5.83
CA LEU A 86 14.97 7.25 -6.91
C LEU A 86 14.65 6.55 -8.23
N SER A 87 15.42 5.50 -8.57
CA SER A 87 15.22 4.75 -9.81
C SER A 87 13.84 4.10 -9.83
N PHE A 88 13.39 3.52 -8.73
CA PHE A 88 12.05 2.95 -8.64
C PHE A 88 10.94 4.02 -8.69
N ALA A 89 11.11 5.19 -8.05
CA ALA A 89 10.14 6.28 -8.19
C ALA A 89 10.03 6.82 -9.65
N ILE A 90 11.15 6.83 -10.40
CA ILE A 90 11.15 7.17 -11.83
C ILE A 90 10.44 6.08 -12.64
N VAL A 91 10.73 4.80 -12.36
CA VAL A 91 10.04 3.67 -12.99
C VAL A 91 8.54 3.75 -12.72
N GLY A 92 8.14 4.07 -11.49
CA GLY A 92 6.74 4.25 -11.12
C GLY A 92 6.04 5.40 -11.84
N SER A 93 6.77 6.48 -12.10
CA SER A 93 6.26 7.56 -12.94
C SER A 93 6.00 7.10 -14.38
N ILE A 94 6.86 6.23 -14.92
CA ILE A 94 6.73 5.69 -16.29
C ILE A 94 5.58 4.68 -16.35
N THR A 95 5.49 3.76 -15.40
CA THR A 95 4.40 2.78 -15.33
C THR A 95 3.05 3.47 -15.15
N PHE A 96 2.95 4.48 -14.28
CA PHE A 96 1.74 5.31 -14.14
C PHE A 96 1.28 5.88 -15.49
N ILE A 97 2.20 6.46 -16.27
CA ILE A 97 1.88 6.97 -17.61
C ILE A 97 1.38 5.85 -18.53
N LEU A 98 2.06 4.69 -18.53
CA LEU A 98 1.66 3.52 -19.33
C LEU A 98 0.27 3.02 -18.93
N GLN A 99 -0.05 3.01 -17.64
CA GLN A 99 -1.36 2.63 -17.15
C GLN A 99 -2.44 3.62 -17.58
N VAL A 100 -2.18 4.93 -17.51
CA VAL A 100 -3.12 5.98 -18.00
C VAL A 100 -3.40 5.80 -19.50
N VAL A 101 -2.37 5.48 -20.28
CA VAL A 101 -2.50 5.18 -21.71
C VAL A 101 -3.30 3.90 -21.93
N ALA A 102 -3.01 2.83 -21.18
CA ALA A 102 -3.74 1.56 -21.24
C ALA A 102 -5.22 1.75 -20.87
N MET A 103 -5.50 2.51 -19.81
CA MET A 103 -6.86 2.86 -19.38
C MET A 103 -7.61 3.62 -20.47
N SER A 104 -6.96 4.60 -21.08
CA SER A 104 -7.53 5.39 -22.18
C SER A 104 -7.83 4.52 -23.40
N TYR A 105 -6.95 3.56 -23.69
CA TYR A 105 -7.10 2.65 -24.83
C TYR A 105 -8.23 1.63 -24.61
N ASP A 106 -8.28 0.98 -23.45
CA ASP A 106 -9.34 0.02 -23.11
C ASP A 106 -10.71 0.70 -23.05
N TYR A 107 -10.76 1.93 -22.55
CA TYR A 107 -11.98 2.75 -22.56
C TYR A 107 -12.47 3.05 -23.98
N ARG A 108 -11.57 3.44 -24.90
CA ARG A 108 -11.95 3.78 -26.29
C ARG A 108 -12.39 2.58 -27.12
N LYS A 109 -11.89 1.39 -26.82
CA LYS A 109 -12.23 0.17 -27.57
C LYS A 109 -13.51 -0.51 -27.07
N ASP A 110 -14.22 0.07 -26.10
CA ASP A 110 -15.32 -0.60 -25.38
C ASP A 110 -14.94 -2.02 -24.93
N ASN A 111 -13.64 -2.24 -24.69
CA ASN A 111 -13.09 -3.55 -24.37
C ASN A 111 -13.48 -3.88 -22.94
N LEU A 112 -14.60 -4.60 -22.80
CA LEU A 112 -15.09 -5.08 -21.50
C LEU A 112 -14.08 -5.98 -20.76
N HIS A 113 -13.06 -6.46 -21.46
CA HIS A 113 -12.08 -7.41 -20.96
C HIS A 113 -10.82 -6.77 -20.33
N LEU A 114 -10.67 -5.43 -20.33
CA LEU A 114 -9.61 -4.65 -19.64
C LEU A 114 -8.19 -5.25 -19.72
N THR A 115 -7.87 -5.91 -20.84
CA THR A 115 -6.72 -6.83 -20.93
C THR A 115 -5.39 -6.07 -20.91
N TYR A 116 -5.37 -4.85 -21.45
CA TYR A 116 -4.16 -4.04 -21.44
C TYR A 116 -3.89 -3.49 -20.04
N ILE A 117 -4.93 -2.96 -19.37
CA ILE A 117 -4.79 -2.52 -17.97
C ILE A 117 -4.29 -3.66 -17.10
N THR A 118 -4.91 -4.85 -17.15
CA THR A 118 -4.48 -6.01 -16.35
C THR A 118 -3.01 -6.36 -16.59
N THR A 119 -2.55 -6.31 -17.84
CA THR A 119 -1.15 -6.62 -18.16
C THR A 119 -0.19 -5.58 -17.63
N VAL A 120 -0.54 -4.29 -17.74
CA VAL A 120 0.32 -3.21 -17.22
C VAL A 120 0.35 -3.21 -15.69
N THR A 121 -0.79 -3.45 -15.03
CA THR A 121 -0.85 -3.60 -13.56
C THR A 121 0.01 -4.78 -13.09
N PHE A 122 -0.06 -5.94 -13.75
CA PHE A 122 0.84 -7.07 -13.46
C PHE A 122 2.32 -6.66 -13.53
N ILE A 123 2.70 -5.92 -14.58
CA ILE A 123 4.07 -5.46 -14.77
C ILE A 123 4.47 -4.45 -13.68
N SER A 124 3.61 -3.48 -13.34
CA SER A 124 3.83 -2.55 -12.22
C SER A 124 4.13 -3.32 -10.95
N THR A 125 3.25 -4.23 -10.53
CA THR A 125 3.43 -4.91 -9.25
C THR A 125 4.77 -5.62 -9.10
N TRP A 126 5.26 -6.27 -10.16
CA TRP A 126 6.54 -6.97 -10.09
C TRP A 126 7.78 -6.08 -10.26
N ILE A 127 7.68 -5.02 -11.05
CA ILE A 127 8.84 -4.17 -11.39
C ILE A 127 8.96 -2.95 -10.46
N GLU A 128 7.85 -2.51 -9.89
CA GLU A 128 7.70 -1.29 -9.09
C GLU A 128 7.32 -1.66 -7.66
N ASP A 129 6.07 -2.05 -7.38
CA ASP A 129 5.52 -2.15 -6.01
C ASP A 129 6.31 -3.13 -5.13
N VAL A 130 6.62 -4.32 -5.64
CA VAL A 130 7.34 -5.36 -4.88
C VAL A 130 8.77 -4.89 -4.53
N PRO A 131 9.60 -4.44 -5.48
CA PRO A 131 10.88 -3.84 -5.12
C PRO A 131 10.75 -2.65 -4.17
N GLN A 132 9.79 -1.76 -4.41
CA GLN A 132 9.57 -0.55 -3.62
C GLN A 132 9.22 -0.85 -2.16
N ILE A 133 8.37 -1.85 -1.88
CA ILE A 133 8.05 -2.28 -0.51
C ILE A 133 9.24 -3.00 0.15
N ILE A 134 10.02 -3.77 -0.61
CA ILE A 134 11.25 -4.41 -0.11
C ILE A 134 12.25 -3.33 0.32
N MET A 135 12.41 -2.27 -0.48
CA MET A 135 13.25 -1.14 -0.11
C MET A 135 12.69 -0.44 1.13
N ALA A 136 11.38 -0.24 1.25
CA ALA A 136 10.79 0.34 2.45
C ALA A 136 11.10 -0.48 3.72
N VAL A 137 10.99 -1.81 3.64
CA VAL A 137 11.39 -2.72 4.72
C VAL A 137 12.88 -2.65 5.01
N TRP A 138 13.73 -2.61 3.98
CA TRP A 138 15.17 -2.48 4.19
C TRP A 138 15.48 -1.19 4.95
N VAL A 139 14.89 -0.07 4.52
CA VAL A 139 15.18 1.21 5.16
C VAL A 139 14.64 1.24 6.60
N SER A 140 13.47 0.66 6.88
CA SER A 140 12.95 0.58 8.26
C SER A 140 13.91 -0.17 9.20
N VAL A 141 14.50 -1.27 8.72
CA VAL A 141 15.45 -2.07 9.53
C VAL A 141 16.74 -1.32 9.84
N ILE A 142 17.23 -0.48 8.93
CA ILE A 142 18.50 0.25 9.13
C ILE A 142 18.32 1.63 9.79
N SER A 143 17.09 2.11 9.93
CA SER A 143 16.79 3.49 10.34
C SER A 143 15.83 3.53 11.52
N SER A 144 16.28 3.99 12.68
CA SER A 144 15.51 3.93 13.93
C SER A 144 14.52 5.09 14.16
N ASP A 145 14.56 6.18 13.37
CA ASP A 145 13.87 7.43 13.77
C ASP A 145 13.17 8.21 12.66
N ILE A 146 13.52 8.05 11.37
CA ILE A 146 13.16 9.08 10.37
C ILE A 146 11.97 8.71 9.49
N ILE A 147 11.58 7.44 9.37
CA ILE A 147 10.71 7.03 8.25
C ILE A 147 9.38 6.42 8.69
N SER A 148 8.84 6.84 9.84
CA SER A 148 7.61 6.21 10.31
C SER A 148 6.41 6.60 9.43
N ASN A 149 6.15 7.89 9.21
CA ASN A 149 4.84 8.31 8.68
C ASN A 149 4.60 7.94 7.21
N VAL A 150 5.58 8.13 6.32
CA VAL A 150 5.40 7.77 4.90
C VAL A 150 5.44 6.25 4.73
N GLN A 151 6.32 5.53 5.43
CA GLN A 151 6.30 4.06 5.38
C GLN A 151 5.02 3.47 5.99
N TYR A 152 4.44 4.09 7.03
CA TYR A 152 3.13 3.70 7.55
C TYR A 152 2.04 3.88 6.50
N ALA A 153 2.00 5.05 5.84
CA ALA A 153 1.03 5.32 4.79
C ALA A 153 1.17 4.30 3.64
N LYS A 154 2.41 4.02 3.23
CA LYS A 154 2.75 3.04 2.21
C LYS A 154 2.37 1.61 2.57
N ALA A 155 2.70 1.18 3.78
CA ALA A 155 2.33 -0.16 4.28
C ALA A 155 0.81 -0.34 4.30
N ILE A 156 0.07 0.65 4.79
CA ILE A 156 -1.40 0.60 4.80
C ILE A 156 -1.96 0.58 3.39
N TYR A 157 -1.43 1.42 2.50
CA TYR A 157 -1.85 1.49 1.11
C TYR A 157 -1.61 0.15 0.40
N ALA A 158 -0.40 -0.40 0.50
CA ALA A 158 -0.02 -1.68 -0.10
C ALA A 158 -0.84 -2.86 0.46
N ILE A 159 -1.22 -2.85 1.75
CA ILE A 159 -2.16 -3.84 2.30
C ILE A 159 -3.53 -3.73 1.63
N VAL A 160 -4.06 -2.51 1.47
CA VAL A 160 -5.37 -2.27 0.85
C VAL A 160 -5.35 -2.72 -0.60
N GLU A 161 -4.33 -2.32 -1.35
CA GLU A 161 -4.15 -2.67 -2.75
C GLU A 161 -3.99 -4.18 -2.95
N ALA A 162 -3.07 -4.82 -2.23
CA ALA A 162 -2.87 -6.27 -2.28
C ALA A 162 -4.15 -7.04 -1.95
N SER A 163 -4.91 -6.58 -0.94
CA SER A 163 -6.20 -7.18 -0.57
C SER A 163 -7.22 -7.07 -1.71
N LEU A 164 -7.29 -5.91 -2.37
CA LEU A 164 -8.18 -5.71 -3.52
C LEU A 164 -7.79 -6.62 -4.69
N HIS A 165 -6.50 -6.69 -5.03
CA HIS A 165 -6.00 -7.59 -6.07
C HIS A 165 -6.33 -9.06 -5.78
N ILE A 166 -6.08 -9.54 -4.56
CA ILE A 166 -6.42 -10.91 -4.15
C ILE A 166 -7.93 -11.15 -4.27
N ILE A 167 -8.78 -10.23 -3.78
CA ILE A 167 -10.24 -10.37 -3.85
C ILE A 167 -10.71 -10.41 -5.31
N PHE A 168 -10.17 -9.55 -6.18
CA PHE A 168 -10.54 -9.52 -7.60
C PHE A 168 -10.08 -10.78 -8.32
N ALA A 169 -8.84 -11.22 -8.11
CA ALA A 169 -8.30 -12.46 -8.67
C ALA A 169 -9.15 -13.67 -8.24
N ILE A 170 -9.48 -13.78 -6.95
CA ILE A 170 -10.34 -14.86 -6.43
C ILE A 170 -11.74 -14.80 -7.05
N LYS A 171 -12.40 -13.63 -7.05
CA LYS A 171 -13.74 -13.49 -7.65
C LYS A 171 -13.75 -13.87 -9.11
N GLU A 172 -12.73 -13.47 -9.86
CA GLU A 172 -12.65 -13.80 -11.28
C GLU A 172 -12.35 -15.28 -11.50
N LEU A 173 -11.49 -15.89 -10.69
CA LEU A 173 -11.27 -17.34 -10.69
C LEU A 173 -12.57 -18.07 -10.35
N CYS A 174 -13.28 -17.73 -9.27
CA CYS A 174 -14.54 -18.37 -8.89
C CYS A 174 -15.64 -18.22 -9.95
N ASN A 175 -15.80 -17.03 -10.54
CA ASN A 175 -16.83 -16.79 -11.56
C ASN A 175 -16.52 -17.43 -12.91
N LYS A 176 -15.24 -17.59 -13.27
CA LYS A 176 -14.83 -18.19 -14.55
C LYS A 176 -14.43 -19.65 -14.43
N TRP A 177 -14.32 -20.22 -13.23
CA TRP A 177 -14.01 -21.65 -13.02
C TRP A 177 -14.98 -22.56 -13.77
N GLU A 178 -16.25 -22.16 -13.86
CA GLU A 178 -17.30 -22.88 -14.61
C GLU A 178 -17.12 -22.81 -16.15
N LYS A 179 -16.50 -21.74 -16.67
CA LYS A 179 -16.21 -21.56 -18.11
C LYS A 179 -14.83 -22.08 -18.54
N PHE A 180 -13.82 -21.99 -17.67
CA PHE A 180 -12.46 -22.42 -17.94
C PHE A 180 -12.27 -23.94 -18.00
N MET A 181 -13.24 -24.72 -17.49
CA MET A 181 -13.29 -26.17 -17.65
C MET A 181 -13.68 -26.61 -19.07
N PHE A 182 -14.30 -25.72 -19.87
CA PHE A 182 -14.85 -26.07 -21.19
C PHE A 182 -14.11 -25.47 -22.39
N GLU A 183 -13.42 -24.33 -22.24
CA GLU A 183 -12.69 -23.69 -23.34
C GLU A 183 -11.17 -23.71 -23.10
N GLY A 184 -10.49 -24.63 -23.79
CA GLY A 184 -9.05 -24.90 -23.67
C GLY A 184 -8.13 -23.82 -24.25
N ASN A 185 -8.48 -22.54 -24.19
CA ASN A 185 -7.65 -21.48 -24.78
C ASN A 185 -7.03 -20.53 -23.73
N SER A 186 -5.69 -20.49 -23.75
CA SER A 186 -4.73 -19.66 -23.00
C SER A 186 -4.29 -20.13 -21.61
N GLU A 187 -3.48 -21.20 -21.55
CA GLU A 187 -2.63 -21.50 -20.38
C GLU A 187 -1.79 -20.28 -19.93
N CYS A 188 -1.37 -19.44 -20.87
CA CYS A 188 -0.62 -18.21 -20.59
C CYS A 188 -1.40 -17.25 -19.67
N LEU A 189 -2.69 -17.04 -19.91
CA LEU A 189 -3.51 -16.13 -19.12
C LEU A 189 -3.76 -16.69 -17.71
N LYS A 190 -3.85 -18.02 -17.58
CA LYS A 190 -3.91 -18.69 -16.27
C LYS A 190 -2.60 -18.48 -15.49
N LYS A 191 -1.45 -18.63 -16.13
CA LYS A 191 -0.12 -18.39 -15.52
C LYS A 191 0.05 -16.94 -15.06
N LEU A 192 -0.33 -15.97 -15.89
CA LEU A 192 -0.26 -14.55 -15.54
C LEU A 192 -1.08 -14.25 -14.27
N ARG A 193 -2.31 -14.77 -14.19
CA ARG A 193 -3.21 -14.58 -13.03
C ARG A 193 -2.73 -15.24 -11.75
N VAL A 194 -2.16 -16.45 -11.86
CA VAL A 194 -1.54 -17.11 -10.71
C VAL A 194 -0.34 -16.31 -10.23
N SER A 195 0.47 -15.78 -11.16
CA SER A 195 1.60 -14.92 -10.83
C SER A 195 1.18 -13.59 -10.20
N ASP A 196 0.09 -12.96 -10.66
CA ASP A 196 -0.52 -11.80 -10.00
C ASP A 196 -0.94 -12.11 -8.56
N LEU A 197 -1.60 -13.26 -8.36
CA LEU A 197 -2.04 -13.69 -7.03
C LEU A 197 -0.85 -13.90 -6.09
N ILE A 198 0.23 -14.52 -6.58
CA ILE A 198 1.48 -14.69 -5.82
C ILE A 198 2.09 -13.33 -5.48
N GLY A 199 2.19 -12.42 -6.45
CA GLY A 199 2.67 -11.05 -6.24
C GLY A 199 1.86 -10.33 -5.15
N GLY A 200 0.53 -10.43 -5.21
CA GLY A 200 -0.37 -9.87 -4.19
C GLY A 200 -0.12 -10.44 -2.78
N PHE A 201 0.11 -11.75 -2.65
CA PHE A 201 0.45 -12.34 -1.35
C PHE A 201 1.82 -11.91 -0.83
N ILE A 202 2.82 -11.77 -1.71
CA ILE A 202 4.15 -11.26 -1.34
C ILE A 202 4.04 -9.81 -0.87
N LEU A 203 3.36 -8.96 -1.64
CA LEU A 203 3.13 -7.56 -1.31
C LEU A 203 2.40 -7.42 0.02
N LEU A 204 1.35 -8.22 0.24
CA LEU A 204 0.61 -8.24 1.51
C LEU A 204 1.51 -8.65 2.68
N GLY A 205 2.29 -9.73 2.53
CA GLY A 205 3.20 -10.22 3.56
C GLY A 205 4.27 -9.19 3.94
N MET A 206 4.92 -8.59 2.94
CA MET A 206 5.94 -7.56 3.15
C MET A 206 5.37 -6.30 3.80
N SER A 207 4.15 -5.89 3.40
CA SER A 207 3.50 -4.71 3.97
C SER A 207 3.04 -4.93 5.40
N VAL A 208 2.54 -6.13 5.73
CA VAL A 208 2.21 -6.50 7.12
C VAL A 208 3.47 -6.56 7.97
N PHE A 209 4.56 -7.12 7.44
CA PHE A 209 5.85 -7.14 8.13
C PHE A 209 6.36 -5.72 8.42
N LEU A 210 6.38 -4.85 7.41
CA LEU A 210 6.73 -3.43 7.56
C LEU A 210 5.87 -2.75 8.64
N LEU A 211 4.56 -2.99 8.63
CA LEU A 211 3.65 -2.39 9.60
C LEU A 211 3.92 -2.87 11.03
N ILE A 212 4.26 -4.15 11.22
CA ILE A 212 4.62 -4.72 12.52
C ILE A 212 5.90 -4.07 13.02
N GLU A 213 6.94 -4.01 12.18
CA GLU A 213 8.24 -3.43 12.53
C GLU A 213 8.09 -1.98 13.00
N LEU A 214 7.41 -1.16 12.19
CA LEU A 214 7.14 0.24 12.53
C LEU A 214 6.35 0.39 13.85
N SER A 215 5.44 -0.56 14.13
CA SER A 215 4.63 -0.55 15.36
C SER A 215 5.44 -0.93 16.59
N LEU A 216 6.43 -1.80 16.45
CA LEU A 216 7.36 -2.14 17.52
C LEU A 216 8.26 -0.93 17.86
N ASP A 217 8.78 -0.24 16.86
CA ASP A 217 9.62 0.95 17.05
C ASP A 217 8.87 2.09 17.75
N ASN A 218 7.62 2.34 17.35
CA ASN A 218 6.78 3.32 18.03
C ASN A 218 6.55 2.96 19.51
N PHE A 219 6.41 1.66 19.83
CA PHE A 219 6.20 1.21 21.21
C PHE A 219 7.46 1.37 22.08
N THR A 220 8.64 1.07 21.53
CA THR A 220 9.92 1.25 22.25
C THR A 220 10.23 2.72 22.52
N GLN A 221 9.90 3.62 21.59
CA GLN A 221 10.10 5.06 21.75
C GLN A 221 9.19 5.67 22.83
N VAL A 222 7.92 5.25 22.88
CA VAL A 222 6.96 5.71 23.93
C VAL A 222 7.37 5.21 25.32
N ASN A 223 7.88 3.99 25.44
CA ASN A 223 8.33 3.46 26.73
C ASN A 223 9.61 4.16 27.23
N SER A 224 10.53 4.48 26.31
CA SER A 224 11.76 5.20 26.64
C SER A 224 11.48 6.61 27.17
N THR A 225 10.54 7.32 26.54
CA THR A 225 10.14 8.67 26.97
C THR A 225 9.41 8.69 28.32
N LEU A 226 8.60 7.67 28.62
CA LEU A 226 7.96 7.53 29.94
C LEU A 226 8.97 7.31 31.08
N CYS A 227 10.03 6.54 30.84
CA CYS A 227 11.06 6.25 31.84
C CYS A 227 11.87 7.51 32.20
N CYS A 228 12.18 8.37 31.24
CA CYS A 228 12.91 9.62 31.49
C CYS A 228 12.09 10.65 32.29
N HIS A 229 10.77 10.66 32.16
CA HIS A 229 9.94 11.67 32.83
C HIS A 229 9.77 11.42 34.33
N ASN A 230 9.80 10.15 34.77
CA ASN A 230 9.64 9.74 36.18
C ASN A 230 10.90 9.94 37.04
N THR A 231 12.07 10.21 36.46
CA THR A 231 13.29 10.45 37.24
C THR A 231 13.37 11.89 37.76
N THR A 232 12.66 12.82 37.13
CA THR A 232 12.72 14.26 37.45
C THR A 232 11.83 14.71 38.62
N THR A 233 10.90 13.89 39.10
CA THR A 233 9.95 14.27 40.16
C THR A 233 10.38 13.91 41.59
N ASN A 234 11.50 13.21 41.77
CA ASN A 234 11.96 12.76 43.10
C ASN A 234 13.19 13.52 43.64
N THR A 235 13.59 14.66 43.06
CA THR A 235 14.79 15.41 43.48
C THR A 235 14.51 16.85 43.95
N THR A 236 13.30 17.13 44.44
CA THR A 236 12.95 18.45 45.04
C THR A 236 12.47 18.35 46.49
N THR A 237 13.03 17.44 47.28
CA THR A 237 12.92 17.47 48.74
C THR A 237 14.25 17.05 49.33
N ILE A 238 15.09 18.05 49.67
CA ILE A 238 16.01 18.15 50.82
C ILE A 238 16.95 19.33 50.46
N ALA A 239 16.61 20.52 50.93
CA ALA A 239 17.51 21.62 51.25
C ALA A 239 16.67 22.82 51.71
N TYR A 240 16.13 22.74 52.93
CA TYR A 240 15.92 23.94 53.75
C TYR A 240 16.35 23.59 55.17
N ASP A 241 17.14 24.52 55.70
CA ASP A 241 17.92 24.55 56.93
C ASP A 241 17.20 24.11 58.22
#